data_AF-A0A060R8S1-F1
#
_entry.id   AF-A0A060R8S1-F1
#
_cell.length_a   1.000
_cell.length_b   1.000
_cell.length_c   1.000
_cell.angle_alpha   90.00
_cell.angle_beta   90.00
_cell.angle_gamma   90.00
#
_symmetry.space_group_name_H-M   'P 1'
#
loop_
_entity.id
_entity.type
_entity.pdbx_description
1 polymer ?
#
loop_
_entity_poly.entity_id
_entity_poly.type
_entity_poly.pdbx_seq_one_letter_code
_entity_poly.pdbx_strand_id
1 'polypeptide(L)'
;MEAITINLSAYGHAFEITFTEITPFQSIAEAPDNVLSHIFDQLAEMNMQGEFEAQEYINSNDDVVKYQGKWRVVPTLDFALLLRVAIWVNNYGPDEGLSRELFAETYGSVMGDHYLTKWDSVYRHNIISMAAYFGNDSKDGQRFVDMVMRQTTKYEQRIKAKHNERRT
;
A
#
# COMPACT_ATOMS: atom_id res chain seq x y z
N MET A 1 -13.14 -23.21 -16.88
CA MET A 1 -13.92 -22.23 -16.10
C MET A 1 -13.08 -20.98 -15.96
N GLU A 2 -13.71 -19.82 -16.02
CA GLU A 2 -13.03 -18.53 -15.88
C GLU A 2 -12.89 -18.20 -14.39
N ALA A 3 -11.71 -17.74 -13.97
CA ALA A 3 -11.48 -17.36 -12.59
C ALA A 3 -12.29 -16.09 -12.25
N ILE A 4 -12.81 -15.99 -11.04
CA ILE A 4 -13.52 -14.80 -10.57
C ILE A 4 -12.61 -14.03 -9.63
N THR A 5 -12.33 -12.77 -9.94
CA THR A 5 -11.55 -11.89 -9.07
C THR A 5 -12.44 -10.82 -8.46
N ILE A 6 -12.39 -10.69 -7.14
CA ILE A 6 -13.03 -9.60 -6.40
C ILE A 6 -11.97 -8.75 -5.70
N ASN A 7 -12.24 -7.45 -5.63
CA ASN A 7 -11.46 -6.51 -4.85
C ASN A 7 -12.29 -6.09 -3.64
N LEU A 8 -11.71 -6.17 -2.44
CA LEU A 8 -12.39 -5.75 -1.23
C LEU A 8 -11.46 -4.93 -0.34
N SER A 9 -12.07 -4.12 0.53
CA SER A 9 -11.36 -3.41 1.58
C SER A 9 -11.92 -3.83 2.93
N ALA A 10 -11.09 -4.37 3.81
CA ALA A 10 -11.48 -4.75 5.16
C ALA A 10 -10.34 -4.47 6.15
N TYR A 11 -10.69 -3.92 7.31
CA TYR A 11 -9.78 -3.63 8.43
C TYR A 11 -8.49 -2.87 8.04
N GLY A 12 -8.58 -1.94 7.08
CA GLY A 12 -7.44 -1.12 6.63
C GLY A 12 -6.58 -1.77 5.54
N HIS A 13 -6.92 -2.98 5.10
CA HIS A 13 -6.27 -3.67 4.00
C HIS A 13 -7.19 -3.66 2.77
N ALA A 14 -6.57 -3.52 1.60
CA ALA A 14 -7.20 -3.80 0.32
C ALA A 14 -6.71 -5.17 -0.15
N PHE A 15 -7.63 -6.02 -0.58
CA PHE A 15 -7.33 -7.38 -1.02
C PHE A 15 -7.81 -7.60 -2.44
N GLU A 16 -7.04 -8.38 -3.17
CA GLU A 16 -7.47 -9.03 -4.39
C GLU A 16 -7.63 -10.52 -4.07
N ILE A 17 -8.86 -11.03 -4.18
CA ILE A 17 -9.16 -12.46 -4.01
C ILE A 17 -9.54 -13.00 -5.39
N THR A 18 -8.87 -14.06 -5.81
CA THR A 18 -9.15 -14.75 -7.06
C THR A 18 -9.59 -16.18 -6.77
N PHE A 19 -10.86 -16.48 -7.03
CA PHE A 19 -11.42 -17.82 -7.00
C PHE A 19 -11.03 -18.52 -8.30
N THR A 20 -10.18 -19.53 -8.20
CA THR A 20 -9.66 -20.28 -9.35
C THR A 20 -10.58 -21.43 -9.75
N GLU A 21 -11.38 -21.93 -8.82
CA GLU A 21 -12.36 -22.98 -9.06
C GLU A 21 -13.58 -22.77 -8.16
N ILE A 22 -14.79 -22.94 -8.73
CA ILE A 22 -16.07 -22.81 -8.05
C ILE A 22 -17.00 -23.90 -8.59
N THR A 23 -17.52 -24.75 -7.69
CA THR A 23 -18.38 -25.88 -8.06
C THR A 23 -19.59 -25.99 -7.11
N PRO A 24 -20.84 -25.93 -7.60
CA PRO A 24 -21.21 -25.58 -8.98
C PRO A 24 -20.81 -24.13 -9.31
N PHE A 25 -20.53 -23.84 -10.58
CA PHE A 25 -20.13 -22.50 -10.99
C PHE A 25 -21.24 -21.49 -10.68
N GLN A 26 -20.86 -20.42 -9.98
CA GLN A 26 -21.72 -19.28 -9.72
C GLN A 26 -20.88 -18.01 -9.55
N SER A 27 -21.51 -16.85 -9.75
CA SER A 27 -20.86 -15.57 -9.48
C SER A 27 -20.71 -15.37 -7.97
N ILE A 28 -19.53 -14.94 -7.53
CA ILE A 28 -19.27 -14.55 -6.16
C ILE A 28 -19.05 -13.03 -6.17
N ALA A 29 -19.98 -12.28 -5.57
CA ALA A 29 -19.91 -10.82 -5.50
C ALA A 29 -19.18 -10.32 -4.24
N GLU A 30 -19.19 -11.12 -3.18
CA GLU A 30 -18.62 -10.79 -1.87
C GLU A 30 -17.78 -11.96 -1.37
N ALA A 31 -16.72 -11.67 -0.61
CA ALA A 31 -15.86 -12.70 -0.06
C ALA A 31 -16.60 -13.46 1.06
N PRO A 32 -16.65 -14.81 1.03
CA PRO A 32 -17.20 -15.60 2.13
C PRO A 32 -16.43 -15.38 3.44
N ASP A 33 -17.14 -15.38 4.59
CA ASP A 33 -16.58 -15.08 5.91
C ASP A 33 -15.40 -15.99 6.31
N ASN A 34 -15.47 -17.27 5.94
CA ASN A 34 -14.40 -18.24 6.18
C ASN A 34 -13.14 -17.94 5.36
N VAL A 35 -13.26 -17.39 4.15
CA VAL A 35 -12.11 -16.91 3.37
C VAL A 35 -11.50 -15.70 4.06
N LEU A 36 -12.32 -14.77 4.54
CA LEU A 36 -11.83 -13.60 5.28
C LEU A 36 -11.12 -14.01 6.56
N SER A 37 -11.68 -14.94 7.33
CA SER A 37 -11.04 -15.47 8.55
C SER A 37 -9.67 -16.07 8.24
N HIS A 38 -9.57 -16.93 7.21
CA HIS A 38 -8.29 -17.51 6.78
C HIS A 38 -7.26 -16.44 6.39
N ILE A 39 -7.70 -15.43 5.65
CA ILE A 39 -6.84 -14.31 5.27
C ILE A 39 -6.33 -13.55 6.50
N PHE A 40 -7.20 -13.27 7.48
CA PHE A 40 -6.79 -12.55 8.69
C PHE A 40 -5.84 -13.34 9.58
N ASP A 41 -6.02 -14.66 9.69
CA ASP A 41 -5.09 -15.53 10.41
C ASP A 41 -3.70 -15.48 9.75
N GLN A 42 -3.65 -15.52 8.41
CA GLN A 42 -2.40 -15.40 7.66
C GLN A 42 -1.76 -14.01 7.76
N LEU A 43 -2.57 -12.94 7.80
CA LEU A 43 -2.06 -11.58 8.02
C LEU A 43 -1.43 -11.41 9.41
N ALA A 44 -1.97 -12.07 10.44
CA ALA A 44 -1.38 -12.07 11.77
C ALA A 44 0.03 -12.68 11.79
N GLU A 45 0.33 -13.57 10.84
CA GLU A 45 1.66 -14.16 10.60
C GLU A 45 2.53 -13.35 9.63
N MET A 46 2.09 -12.15 9.24
CA MET A 46 2.75 -11.27 8.27
C MET A 46 2.82 -11.84 6.83
N ASN A 47 1.98 -12.81 6.49
CA ASN A 47 1.84 -13.26 5.11
C ASN A 47 0.99 -12.27 4.32
N MET A 48 1.53 -11.70 3.24
CA MET A 48 0.84 -10.67 2.43
C MET A 48 0.15 -11.24 1.19
N GLN A 49 0.26 -12.55 0.97
CA GLN A 49 -0.37 -13.30 -0.09
C GLN A 49 -0.43 -14.78 0.30
N GLY A 50 -1.35 -15.52 -0.29
CA GLY A 50 -1.45 -16.95 -0.05
C GLY A 50 -2.53 -17.61 -0.88
N GLU A 51 -2.74 -18.89 -0.62
CA GLU A 51 -3.78 -19.72 -1.21
C GLU A 51 -4.74 -20.18 -0.13
N PHE A 52 -5.97 -20.52 -0.54
CA PHE A 52 -6.94 -21.21 0.28
C PHE A 52 -7.52 -22.36 -0.52
N GLU A 53 -7.51 -23.55 0.07
CA GLU A 53 -8.03 -24.78 -0.54
C GLU A 53 -9.41 -25.11 0.03
N ALA A 54 -10.24 -25.72 -0.84
CA ALA A 54 -11.43 -26.50 -0.49
C ALA A 54 -12.31 -25.92 0.64
N GLN A 55 -12.75 -24.68 0.46
CA GLN A 55 -13.74 -24.05 1.33
C GLN A 55 -15.15 -24.35 0.83
N GLU A 56 -16.11 -24.48 1.74
CA GLU A 56 -17.52 -24.69 1.39
C GLU A 56 -18.44 -23.72 2.12
N TYR A 57 -19.49 -23.27 1.43
CA TYR A 57 -20.63 -22.62 2.07
C TYR A 57 -21.92 -23.10 1.42
N ILE A 58 -23.02 -22.96 2.16
CA ILE A 58 -24.37 -23.24 1.66
C ILE A 58 -24.93 -21.93 1.12
N ASN A 59 -25.25 -21.89 -0.18
CA ASN A 59 -25.81 -20.68 -0.80
C ASN A 59 -27.30 -20.49 -0.44
N SER A 60 -27.91 -19.41 -0.93
CA SER A 60 -29.34 -19.12 -0.70
C SER A 60 -30.31 -20.17 -1.27
N ASN A 61 -29.82 -21.07 -2.11
CA ASN A 61 -30.61 -22.13 -2.74
C ASN A 61 -30.40 -23.49 -2.08
N ASP A 62 -29.75 -23.54 -0.90
CA ASP A 62 -29.34 -24.77 -0.20
C ASP A 62 -28.33 -25.66 -0.96
N ASP A 63 -27.65 -25.11 -1.96
CA ASP A 63 -26.56 -25.82 -2.65
C ASP A 63 -25.26 -25.71 -1.87
N VAL A 64 -24.52 -26.81 -1.77
CA VAL A 64 -23.14 -26.82 -1.27
C VAL A 64 -22.23 -26.32 -2.37
N VAL A 65 -21.61 -25.15 -2.13
CA VAL A 65 -20.69 -24.52 -3.08
C VAL A 65 -19.28 -24.67 -2.56
N LYS A 66 -18.45 -25.31 -3.37
CA LYS A 66 -17.02 -25.52 -3.10
C LYS A 66 -16.18 -24.57 -3.92
N TYR A 67 -15.17 -23.99 -3.30
CA TYR A 67 -14.26 -23.08 -3.99
C TYR A 67 -12.86 -23.11 -3.39
N GLN A 68 -11.92 -22.75 -4.24
CA GLN A 68 -10.52 -22.55 -3.89
C GLN A 68 -9.97 -21.36 -4.66
N GLY A 69 -8.85 -20.83 -4.20
CA GLY A 69 -8.31 -19.65 -4.80
C GLY A 69 -7.06 -19.14 -4.13
N LYS A 70 -6.70 -17.94 -4.53
CA LYS A 70 -5.55 -17.20 -4.03
C LYS A 70 -5.96 -15.80 -3.63
N TRP A 71 -5.19 -15.22 -2.75
CA TRP A 71 -5.38 -13.87 -2.29
C TRP A 71 -4.05 -13.15 -2.18
N ARG A 72 -4.10 -11.83 -2.31
CA ARG A 72 -2.98 -10.95 -1.99
C ARG A 72 -3.50 -9.64 -1.41
N VAL A 73 -2.73 -9.08 -0.50
CA VAL A 73 -2.88 -7.67 -0.14
C VAL A 73 -2.49 -6.84 -1.36
N VAL A 74 -3.41 -6.01 -1.83
CA VAL A 74 -3.10 -4.93 -2.75
C VAL A 74 -2.29 -3.92 -1.94
N PRO A 75 -1.12 -3.45 -2.41
CA PRO A 75 -0.19 -2.67 -1.60
C PRO A 75 -0.91 -1.53 -0.84
N THR A 76 -1.04 -1.71 0.48
CA THR A 76 -1.59 -0.73 1.42
C THR A 76 -0.48 -0.13 2.26
N LEU A 77 -0.74 1.01 2.91
CA LEU A 77 0.14 1.54 3.94
C LEU A 77 0.19 0.56 5.12
N ASP A 78 1.23 -0.28 5.16
CA ASP A 78 1.50 -1.18 6.28
C ASP A 78 2.53 -0.59 7.27
N PHE A 79 2.76 -1.28 8.39
CA PHE A 79 3.71 -0.81 9.41
C PHE A 79 5.13 -0.69 8.85
N ALA A 80 5.55 -1.60 7.97
CA ALA A 80 6.89 -1.56 7.39
C ALA A 80 7.08 -0.30 6.52
N LEU A 81 6.08 0.03 5.69
CA LEU A 81 6.09 1.24 4.87
C LEU A 81 6.06 2.50 5.73
N LEU A 82 5.20 2.53 6.77
CA LEU A 82 5.15 3.65 7.71
C LEU A 82 6.48 3.84 8.43
N LEU A 83 7.13 2.75 8.87
CA LEU A 83 8.41 2.79 9.56
C LEU A 83 9.53 3.34 8.67
N ARG A 84 9.57 2.95 7.39
CA ARG A 84 10.57 3.46 6.42
C ARG A 84 10.49 4.99 6.31
N VAL A 85 9.28 5.50 6.11
CA VAL A 85 9.03 6.95 6.00
C VAL A 85 9.33 7.66 7.33
N ALA A 86 8.91 7.08 8.46
CA ALA A 86 9.15 7.66 9.78
C ALA A 86 10.65 7.74 10.13
N ILE A 87 11.43 6.70 9.81
CA ILE A 87 12.88 6.72 10.01
C ILE A 87 13.51 7.78 9.10
N TRP A 88 13.14 7.84 7.83
CA TRP A 88 13.65 8.85 6.90
C TRP A 88 13.36 10.26 7.39
N VAL A 89 12.11 10.60 7.72
CA VAL A 89 11.73 11.97 8.11
C VAL A 89 12.49 12.49 9.33
N ASN A 90 12.93 11.57 10.22
CA ASN A 90 13.70 11.91 11.42
C ASN A 90 15.21 11.92 11.20
N ASN A 91 15.74 11.36 10.11
CA ASN A 91 17.17 11.06 9.97
C ASN A 91 17.78 11.41 8.60
N TYR A 92 17.02 12.04 7.69
CA TYR A 92 17.50 12.39 6.36
C TYR A 92 18.65 13.40 6.42
N GLY A 93 19.63 13.23 5.53
CA GLY A 93 20.77 14.12 5.37
C GLY A 93 20.45 15.31 4.45
N PRO A 94 21.40 16.24 4.27
CA PRO A 94 21.18 17.50 3.54
C PRO A 94 20.53 17.36 2.15
N ASP A 95 20.89 16.32 1.39
CA ASP A 95 20.38 16.10 0.02
C ASP A 95 19.25 15.06 -0.06
N GLU A 96 18.74 14.62 1.08
CA GLU A 96 17.71 13.59 1.21
C GLU A 96 16.35 14.17 1.65
N GLY A 97 16.26 15.49 1.86
CA GLY A 97 15.00 16.19 2.09
C GLY A 97 14.20 16.43 0.80
N LEU A 98 12.99 16.95 0.93
CA LEU A 98 12.20 17.42 -0.21
C LEU A 98 12.66 18.83 -0.60
N SER A 99 13.45 18.95 -1.67
CA SER A 99 14.02 20.23 -2.11
C SER A 99 13.13 20.99 -3.08
N ARG A 100 13.39 22.29 -3.27
CA ARG A 100 12.68 23.12 -4.27
C ARG A 100 12.78 22.53 -5.68
N GLU A 101 13.96 22.05 -6.05
CA GLU A 101 14.22 21.45 -7.36
C GLU A 101 13.34 20.21 -7.56
N LEU A 102 13.18 19.40 -6.51
CA LEU A 102 12.36 18.20 -6.54
C LEU A 102 10.86 18.53 -6.66
N PHE A 103 10.39 19.58 -5.97
CA PHE A 103 9.02 20.08 -6.14
C PHE A 103 8.79 20.62 -7.55
N ALA A 104 9.76 21.36 -8.11
CA ALA A 104 9.68 21.88 -9.47
C ALA A 104 9.73 20.76 -10.53
N GLU A 105 10.55 19.72 -10.32
CA GLU A 105 10.60 18.52 -11.16
C GLU A 105 9.25 17.79 -11.16
N THR A 106 8.61 17.68 -10.00
CA THR A 106 7.39 16.88 -9.80
C THR A 106 6.13 17.58 -10.30
N TYR A 107 6.00 18.89 -10.07
CA TYR A 107 4.77 19.65 -10.32
C TYR A 107 4.93 20.78 -11.34
N GLY A 108 6.13 21.01 -11.85
CA GLY A 108 6.48 22.21 -12.61
C GLY A 108 6.77 23.41 -11.70
N SER A 109 7.37 24.46 -12.27
CA SER A 109 7.89 25.60 -11.47
C SER A 109 6.83 26.31 -10.62
N VAL A 110 5.67 26.66 -11.18
CA VAL A 110 4.65 27.44 -10.46
C VAL A 110 4.00 26.61 -9.35
N MET A 111 3.52 25.41 -9.68
CA MET A 111 2.85 24.54 -8.69
C MET A 111 3.85 23.94 -7.70
N GLY A 112 5.08 23.68 -8.13
CA GLY A 112 6.17 23.25 -7.27
C GLY A 112 6.48 24.26 -6.18
N ASP A 113 6.62 25.55 -6.53
CA ASP A 113 6.85 26.61 -5.54
C ASP A 113 5.66 26.78 -4.57
N HIS A 114 4.43 26.65 -5.08
CA HIS A 114 3.22 26.68 -4.24
C HIS A 114 3.20 25.53 -3.23
N TYR A 115 3.43 24.30 -3.69
CA TYR A 115 3.45 23.13 -2.81
C TYR A 115 4.64 23.10 -1.86
N LEU A 116 5.82 23.58 -2.28
CA LEU A 116 6.96 23.78 -1.40
C LEU A 116 6.64 24.76 -0.26
N THR A 117 5.99 25.88 -0.59
CA THR A 117 5.60 26.88 0.43
C THR A 117 4.64 26.26 1.45
N LYS A 118 3.69 25.44 1.01
CA LYS A 118 2.80 24.68 1.90
C LYS A 118 3.57 23.69 2.76
N TRP A 119 4.44 22.90 2.16
CA TRP A 119 5.29 21.91 2.82
C TRP A 119 6.15 22.53 3.94
N ASP A 120 6.88 23.60 3.63
CA ASP A 120 7.81 24.24 4.57
C ASP A 120 7.09 25.07 5.63
N SER A 121 6.18 25.95 5.19
CA SER A 121 5.66 27.00 6.08
C SER A 121 4.35 26.62 6.78
N VAL A 122 3.45 25.95 6.07
CA VAL A 122 2.10 25.66 6.58
C VAL A 122 2.09 24.34 7.34
N TYR A 123 2.63 23.29 6.73
CA TYR A 123 2.59 21.94 7.28
C TYR A 123 3.86 21.55 8.03
N ARG A 124 4.90 22.38 7.99
CA ARG A 124 6.15 22.19 8.77
C ARG A 124 6.69 20.78 8.62
N HIS A 125 6.79 20.33 7.36
CA HIS A 125 7.28 19.00 7.00
C HIS A 125 6.43 17.82 7.52
N ASN A 126 5.17 18.07 7.89
CA ASN A 126 4.24 17.01 8.26
C ASN A 126 3.65 16.34 7.00
N ILE A 127 4.07 15.10 6.75
CA ILE A 127 3.67 14.29 5.59
C ILE A 127 2.15 14.05 5.58
N ILE A 128 1.56 13.74 6.73
CA ILE A 128 0.13 13.44 6.83
C ILE A 128 -0.71 14.69 6.52
N SER A 129 -0.33 15.85 7.04
CA SER A 129 -1.01 17.11 6.75
C SER A 129 -0.87 17.53 5.28
N MET A 130 0.30 17.31 4.68
CA MET A 130 0.51 17.59 3.25
C MET A 130 -0.28 16.61 2.37
N ALA A 131 -0.33 15.32 2.72
CA ALA A 131 -1.15 14.34 2.02
C ALA A 131 -2.65 14.69 2.11
N ALA A 132 -3.12 15.10 3.29
CA ALA A 132 -4.50 15.54 3.51
C ALA A 132 -4.85 16.80 2.70
N TYR A 133 -3.88 17.68 2.46
CA TYR A 133 -4.08 18.88 1.64
C TYR A 133 -4.43 18.57 0.18
N PHE A 134 -3.85 17.51 -0.40
CA PHE A 134 -4.19 17.10 -1.76
C PHE A 134 -5.63 16.55 -1.86
N GLY A 135 -6.18 16.01 -0.77
CA GLY A 135 -7.59 15.62 -0.68
C GLY A 135 -8.02 14.67 -1.80
N ASN A 136 -8.96 15.12 -2.65
CA ASN A 136 -9.48 14.35 -3.78
C ASN A 136 -8.63 14.43 -5.05
N ASP A 137 -7.58 15.26 -5.09
CA ASP A 137 -6.63 15.26 -6.20
C ASP A 137 -5.65 14.09 -6.05
N SER A 138 -6.14 12.91 -6.45
CA SER A 138 -5.40 11.66 -6.32
C SER A 138 -4.11 11.64 -7.12
N LYS A 139 -4.00 12.45 -8.19
CA LYS A 139 -2.81 12.48 -9.04
C LYS A 139 -1.67 13.23 -8.38
N ASP A 140 -1.94 14.44 -7.87
CA ASP A 140 -0.90 15.22 -7.20
C ASP A 140 -0.59 14.65 -5.81
N GLY A 141 -1.58 14.09 -5.11
CA GLY A 141 -1.34 13.30 -3.90
C GLY A 141 -0.42 12.10 -4.14
N GLN A 142 -0.63 11.33 -5.23
CA GLN A 142 0.25 10.21 -5.57
C GLN A 142 1.67 10.66 -5.90
N ARG A 143 1.82 11.73 -6.71
CA ARG A 143 3.13 12.31 -7.01
C ARG A 143 3.90 12.73 -5.77
N PHE A 144 3.20 13.24 -4.75
CA PHE A 144 3.82 13.59 -3.47
C PHE A 144 4.35 12.36 -2.75
N VAL A 145 3.56 11.29 -2.70
CA VAL A 145 3.97 10.01 -2.12
C VAL A 145 5.17 9.43 -2.87
N ASP A 146 5.18 9.46 -4.20
CA ASP A 146 6.30 8.99 -5.02
C ASP A 146 7.58 9.77 -4.71
N MET A 147 7.46 11.09 -4.58
CA MET A 147 8.55 11.99 -4.23
C MET A 147 9.13 11.69 -2.84
N VAL A 148 8.26 11.46 -1.84
CA VAL A 148 8.65 11.01 -0.49
C VAL A 148 9.39 9.67 -0.53
N MET A 149 8.87 8.70 -1.29
CA MET A 149 9.46 7.36 -1.37
C MET A 149 10.79 7.35 -2.11
N ARG A 150 10.97 8.21 -3.13
CA ARG A 150 12.26 8.43 -3.80
C ARG A 150 13.33 8.88 -2.81
N GLN A 151 13.00 9.88 -1.99
CA GLN A 151 13.95 10.41 -1.00
C GLN A 151 14.18 9.45 0.17
N THR A 152 13.15 8.72 0.60
CA THR A 152 13.27 7.62 1.57
C THR A 152 14.25 6.54 1.08
N THR A 153 14.12 6.13 -0.19
CA THR A 153 15.01 5.13 -0.81
C THR A 153 16.45 5.63 -0.89
N LYS A 154 16.66 6.91 -1.21
CA LYS A 154 17.98 7.54 -1.23
C LYS A 154 18.66 7.48 0.15
N TYR A 155 17.91 7.78 1.21
CA TYR A 155 18.37 7.64 2.59
C TYR A 155 18.77 6.19 2.94
N GLU A 156 17.91 5.22 2.61
CA GLU A 156 18.18 3.80 2.89
C GLU A 156 19.47 3.31 2.20
N GLN A 157 19.71 3.75 0.97
CA GLN A 157 20.95 3.45 0.24
C GLN A 157 22.18 3.99 0.96
N ARG A 158 22.14 5.22 1.47
CA ARG A 158 23.23 5.79 2.28
C ARG A 158 23.48 4.98 3.55
N ILE A 159 22.42 4.60 4.28
CA ILE A 159 22.56 3.81 5.51
C ILE A 159 23.17 2.44 5.20
N LYS A 160 22.72 1.79 4.13
CA LYS A 160 23.27 0.50 3.68
C LYS A 160 24.76 0.61 3.31
N ALA A 161 25.15 1.66 2.60
CA ALA A 161 26.56 1.91 2.24
C ALA A 161 27.43 2.09 3.49
N LYS A 162 27.02 2.96 4.43
CA LYS A 162 27.72 3.17 5.70
C LYS A 162 27.85 1.89 6.54
N HIS A 163 26.82 1.04 6.52
CA HIS A 163 26.84 -0.23 7.24
C HIS A 163 27.84 -1.23 6.65
N ASN A 164 27.94 -1.28 5.31
CA ASN A 164 28.90 -2.15 4.62
C ASN A 164 30.34 -1.68 4.84
N GLU A 165 30.59 -0.37 4.77
CA GLU A 165 31.92 0.21 5.04
C GLU A 165 32.45 -0.12 6.44
N ARG A 166 31.57 -0.16 7.46
CA ARG A 166 31.94 -0.52 8.85
C ARG A 166 32.26 -2.00 9.06
N ARG A 167 31.94 -2.85 8.09
CA ARG A 167 32.17 -4.31 8.13
C ARG A 167 33.41 -4.74 7.34
N THR A 168 34.07 -3.81 6.65
CA THR A 168 35.28 -4.03 5.84
C THR A 168 36.50 -3.55 6.62
#